data_AF-A0A9Q1GDF5-F1
#
_entry.id   AF-A0A9Q1GDF5-F1
#
_cell.length_a   1.000
_cell.length_b   1.000
_cell.length_c   1.000
_cell.angle_alpha   90.00
_cell.angle_beta   90.00
_cell.angle_gamma   90.00
#
_symmetry.space_group_name_H-M   'P 1'
#
loop_
_entity.id
_entity.type
_entity.pdbx_description
1 polymer ?
#
loop_
_entity_poly.entity_id
_entity_poly.type
_entity_poly.pdbx_seq_one_letter_code
_entity_poly.pdbx_strand_id
1 'polypeptide(L)'
;MWKVGMSEEIGKALQAVVDRAKQAAARRPQVLQNVTPRLVAVSKTKPPEMVVGAYQQGQRNFGENYVSTLLKHTEAAARYTAVSQSSVQWLFM
;
A
#
# COMPACT_ATOMS: atom_id res chain seq x y z
N MET A 1 -22.60 -0.57 1.93
CA MET A 1 -22.44 -1.19 0.59
C MET A 1 -21.22 -0.68 -0.15
N TRP A 2 -21.00 0.64 -0.29
CA TRP A 2 -19.87 1.21 -1.07
C TRP A 2 -18.45 0.88 -0.54
N LYS A 3 -18.25 0.80 0.78
CA LYS A 3 -16.94 0.47 1.38
C LYS A 3 -16.41 -0.93 1.05
N VAL A 4 -17.30 -1.90 0.84
CA VAL A 4 -16.93 -3.29 0.54
C VAL A 4 -16.46 -3.41 -0.92
N GLY A 5 -17.21 -2.83 -1.85
CA GLY A 5 -16.85 -2.83 -3.28
C GLY A 5 -15.49 -2.17 -3.53
N MET A 6 -15.23 -1.01 -2.91
CA MET A 6 -13.93 -0.34 -3.04
C MET A 6 -12.77 -1.17 -2.49
N SER A 7 -12.95 -1.88 -1.36
CA SER A 7 -11.88 -2.72 -0.79
C SER A 7 -11.54 -3.91 -1.70
N GLU A 8 -12.55 -4.51 -2.33
CA GLU A 8 -12.37 -5.61 -3.28
C GLU A 8 -11.64 -5.17 -4.56
N GLU A 9 -12.00 -4.00 -5.10
CA GLU A 9 -11.32 -3.37 -6.24
C GLU A 9 -9.85 -3.06 -5.94
N ILE A 10 -9.58 -2.52 -4.74
CA ILE A 10 -8.21 -2.26 -4.28
C ILE A 10 -7.42 -3.56 -4.18
N GLY A 11 -8.02 -4.64 -3.65
CA GLY A 11 -7.39 -5.96 -3.57
C GLY A 11 -6.99 -6.49 -4.94
N LYS A 12 -7.92 -6.44 -5.91
CA LYS A 12 -7.65 -6.86 -7.30
C LYS A 12 -6.52 -6.04 -7.94
N ALA A 13 -6.54 -4.72 -7.73
CA ALA A 13 -5.50 -3.83 -8.25
C ALA A 13 -4.12 -4.10 -7.63
N LEU A 14 -4.06 -4.30 -6.31
CA LEU A 14 -2.83 -4.65 -5.60
C LEU A 14 -2.25 -5.96 -6.09
N GLN A 15 -3.09 -6.99 -6.20
CA GLN A 15 -2.67 -8.31 -6.68
C GLN A 15 -2.08 -8.23 -8.09
N ALA A 16 -2.74 -7.50 -9.01
CA ALA A 16 -2.24 -7.30 -10.37
C ALA A 16 -0.87 -6.60 -10.41
N VAL A 17 -0.61 -5.64 -9.51
CA VAL A 17 0.70 -4.97 -9.43
C VAL A 17 1.76 -5.90 -8.84
N VAL A 18 1.43 -6.65 -7.78
CA VAL A 18 2.33 -7.64 -7.18
C VAL A 18 2.76 -8.69 -8.22
N ASP A 19 1.83 -9.20 -9.01
CA ASP A 19 2.13 -10.21 -10.02
C ASP A 19 3.03 -9.66 -11.13
N ARG A 20 2.77 -8.43 -11.60
CA ARG A 20 3.66 -7.75 -12.56
C ARG A 20 5.06 -7.54 -11.98
N ALA A 21 5.16 -7.13 -10.71
CA ALA A 21 6.45 -6.93 -10.05
C ALA A 21 7.23 -8.25 -9.91
N LYS A 22 6.55 -9.36 -9.57
CA LYS A 22 7.14 -10.70 -9.53
C LYS A 22 7.61 -11.15 -10.91
N GLN A 23 6.79 -10.97 -11.94
CA GLN A 23 7.16 -11.31 -13.33
C GLN A 23 8.38 -10.51 -13.79
N ALA A 24 8.43 -9.21 -13.50
CA ALA A 24 9.57 -8.37 -13.82
C ALA A 24 10.83 -8.80 -13.05
N ALA A 25 10.70 -9.16 -11.77
CA ALA A 25 11.81 -9.68 -10.97
C ALA A 25 12.33 -11.02 -11.51
N ALA A 26 11.45 -11.91 -11.97
CA ALA A 26 11.81 -13.21 -12.55
C ALA A 26 12.54 -13.11 -13.90
N ARG A 27 12.35 -12.01 -14.65
CA ARG A 27 13.06 -11.74 -15.91
C ARG A 27 14.48 -11.21 -15.73
N ARG A 28 14.92 -10.96 -14.48
CA ARG A 28 16.27 -10.44 -14.24
C ARG A 28 17.33 -11.47 -14.61
N PRO A 29 18.47 -11.03 -15.18
CA PRO A 29 19.62 -11.90 -15.41
C PRO A 29 20.07 -12.60 -14.12
N GLN A 30 20.39 -13.89 -14.21
CA GLN A 30 20.80 -14.71 -13.05
C GLN A 30 22.11 -14.24 -12.40
N VAL A 31 22.89 -13.41 -13.09
CA VAL A 31 24.10 -12.76 -12.54
C VAL A 31 23.77 -11.69 -11.49
N LEU A 32 22.55 -11.17 -11.48
CA LEU A 32 22.08 -10.21 -10.48
C LEU A 32 21.46 -10.95 -9.29
N GLN A 33 21.60 -10.39 -8.10
CA GLN A 33 20.99 -10.94 -6.89
C GLN A 33 19.47 -11.02 -7.04
N ASN A 34 18.90 -12.18 -6.68
CA ASN A 34 17.46 -12.41 -6.71
C ASN A 34 16.75 -11.72 -5.54
N VAL A 35 16.66 -10.40 -5.59
CA VAL A 35 16.01 -9.57 -4.57
C VAL A 35 14.56 -9.30 -4.99
N THR A 36 13.61 -9.65 -4.13
CA THR A 36 12.21 -9.30 -4.35
C THR A 36 12.02 -7.81 -4.11
N PRO A 37 11.53 -7.03 -5.10
CA PRO A 37 11.33 -5.60 -4.94
C PRO A 37 10.25 -5.32 -3.89
N ARG A 38 10.46 -4.27 -3.09
CA ARG A 38 9.46 -3.76 -2.15
C ARG A 38 8.43 -2.93 -2.91
N LEU A 39 7.15 -3.29 -2.79
CA LEU A 39 6.05 -2.50 -3.33
C LEU A 39 5.70 -1.36 -2.36
N VAL A 40 5.82 -0.11 -2.80
CA VAL A 40 5.43 1.09 -2.04
C VAL A 40 4.23 1.72 -2.72
N ALA A 41 3.09 1.77 -2.02
CA ALA A 41 1.84 2.33 -2.54
C ALA A 41 1.81 3.85 -2.28
N VAL A 42 1.82 4.67 -3.34
CA VAL A 42 1.84 6.14 -3.21
C VAL A 42 0.42 6.66 -2.92
N SER A 43 0.21 7.24 -1.74
CA SER A 43 -1.13 7.65 -1.25
C SER A 43 -1.33 9.17 -1.13
N LYS A 44 -0.36 10.00 -1.55
CA LYS A 44 -0.37 11.47 -1.41
C LYS A 44 -1.60 12.25 -1.90
N THR A 45 -2.42 11.67 -2.78
CA THR A 45 -3.68 12.25 -3.27
C THR A 45 -4.90 11.37 -2.99
N LYS A 46 -4.73 10.32 -2.19
CA LYS A 46 -5.70 9.25 -2.01
C LYS A 46 -6.39 9.43 -0.66
N PRO A 47 -7.74 9.31 -0.60
CA PRO A 47 -8.46 9.36 0.67
C PRO A 47 -8.01 8.26 1.65
N PRO A 48 -8.06 8.52 2.97
CA PRO A 48 -7.64 7.56 3.99
C PRO A 48 -8.34 6.20 3.88
N GLU A 49 -9.59 6.16 3.44
CA GLU A 49 -10.37 4.94 3.27
C GLU A 49 -9.70 3.95 2.31
N MET A 50 -9.00 4.44 1.29
CA MET A 50 -8.26 3.58 0.37
C MET A 50 -6.94 3.10 0.94
N VAL A 51 -6.30 3.88 1.81
CA VAL A 51 -5.11 3.44 2.57
C VAL A 51 -5.52 2.31 3.51
N VAL A 52 -6.63 2.47 4.23
CA VAL A 52 -7.19 1.43 5.10
C VAL A 52 -7.61 0.19 4.29
N GLY A 53 -8.27 0.37 3.15
CA GLY A 53 -8.63 -0.73 2.24
C GLY A 53 -7.40 -1.49 1.75
N ALA A 54 -6.36 -0.78 1.30
CA ALA A 54 -5.10 -1.40 0.89
C ALA A 54 -4.40 -2.12 2.05
N TYR A 55 -4.44 -1.54 3.25
CA TYR A 55 -3.88 -2.17 4.45
C TYR A 55 -4.60 -3.48 4.79
N GLN A 56 -5.93 -3.51 4.72
CA GLN A 56 -6.72 -4.72 4.93
C GLN A 56 -6.38 -5.83 3.92
N GLN A 57 -6.02 -5.44 2.69
CA GLN A 57 -5.55 -6.36 1.64
C GLN A 57 -4.06 -6.76 1.78
N GLY A 58 -3.40 -6.37 2.88
CA GLY A 58 -2.02 -6.77 3.17
C GLY A 58 -0.94 -5.75 2.77
N GLN A 59 -1.30 -4.61 2.17
CA GLN A 59 -0.32 -3.55 1.88
C GLN A 59 0.22 -2.95 3.19
N ARG A 60 1.53 -2.76 3.28
CA ARG A 60 2.19 -2.23 4.50
C ARG A 60 3.04 -0.99 4.23
N ASN A 61 3.63 -0.88 3.04
CA ASN A 61 4.51 0.22 2.69
C ASN A 61 3.74 1.28 1.90
N PHE A 62 3.70 2.51 2.40
CA PHE A 62 3.00 3.62 1.76
C PHE A 62 3.95 4.80 1.56
N GLY A 63 3.82 5.46 0.41
CA GLY A 63 4.62 6.62 0.03
C GLY A 63 3.82 7.90 0.18
N GLU A 64 4.35 8.83 0.98
CA GLU A 64 3.76 10.15 1.22
C GLU A 64 4.74 11.28 0.94
N ASN A 65 4.23 12.41 0.49
CA ASN A 65 5.04 13.60 0.16
C ASN A 65 4.82 14.76 1.15
N TYR A 66 3.78 14.68 1.99
CA TYR A 66 3.43 15.75 2.91
C TYR A 66 3.15 15.19 4.31
N VAL A 67 3.84 15.73 5.31
CA VAL A 67 3.67 15.34 6.72
C VAL A 67 2.24 15.59 7.19
N SER A 68 1.61 16.68 6.72
CA SER A 68 0.21 17.00 7.03
C SER A 68 -0.79 15.97 6.49
N THR A 69 -0.52 15.42 5.30
CA THR A 69 -1.33 14.33 4.71
C THR A 69 -1.13 13.04 5.49
N LEU A 70 0.11 12.72 5.87
CA LEU A 70 0.43 11.57 6.71
C LEU A 70 -0.32 11.64 8.05
N LEU A 71 -0.30 12.79 8.73
CA LEU A 71 -1.01 12.99 9.99
C LEU A 71 -2.52 12.73 9.82
N LYS A 72 -3.15 13.28 8.76
CA LYS A 72 -4.56 13.02 8.46
C LYS A 72 -4.85 11.54 8.18
N HIS A 73 -3.97 10.84 7.46
CA HIS A 73 -4.11 9.41 7.23
C HIS A 73 -3.93 8.59 8.50
N THR A 74 -2.97 8.93 9.36
CA THR A 74 -2.75 8.23 10.63
C THR A 74 -3.90 8.44 11.61
N GLU A 75 -4.44 9.67 11.68
CA GLU A 75 -5.59 9.99 12.52
C GLU A 75 -6.85 9.30 12.02
N ALA A 76 -7.11 9.32 10.71
CA ALA A 76 -8.21 8.58 10.12
C ALA A 76 -8.05 7.07 10.35
N ALA A 77 -6.87 6.49 10.10
CA ALA A 77 -6.60 5.07 10.32
C ALA A 77 -6.81 4.65 11.79
N ALA A 78 -6.44 5.50 12.76
CA ALA A 78 -6.70 5.25 14.18
C ALA A 78 -8.20 5.22 14.52
N ARG A 79 -9.02 5.99 13.80
CA ARG A 79 -10.50 5.99 13.94
C ARG A 79 -11.17 4.77 13.30
N TYR A 80 -10.51 4.10 12.35
CA TYR A 80 -10.96 2.82 11.76
C TYR A 80 -10.28 1.66 12.50
N THR A 81 -10.84 1.30 13.65
CA THR A 81 -10.35 0.44 14.74
C THR A 81 -9.85 -0.98 14.37
N ALA A 82 -8.82 -1.11 13.53
CA ALA A 82 -8.06 -2.35 13.29
C ALA A 82 -6.68 -2.15 12.65
N VAL A 83 -6.31 -0.91 12.26
CA VAL A 83 -4.97 -0.62 11.74
C VAL A 83 -4.05 -0.28 12.91
N SER A 84 -3.25 -1.25 13.36
CA SER A 84 -2.15 -0.91 14.25
C SER A 84 -1.18 0.01 13.51
N GLN A 85 -1.05 1.26 13.95
CA GLN A 85 -0.14 2.23 13.35
C GLN A 85 1.31 1.72 13.30
N SER A 86 1.68 0.82 14.21
CA SER A 86 2.99 0.16 14.26
C SER A 86 3.30 -0.74 13.05
N SER A 87 2.29 -1.15 12.29
CA SER A 87 2.43 -2.06 11.15
C SER A 87 2.48 -1.33 9.80
N VAL A 88 2.15 -0.04 9.77
CA VAL A 88 2.22 0.77 8.54
C VAL A 88 3.59 1.42 8.44
N GLN A 89 4.27 1.18 7.33
CA GLN A 89 5.59 1.74 7.05
C GLN A 89 5.43 2.90 6.07
N TRP A 90 5.64 4.11 6.57
CA TRP A 90 5.61 5.33 5.76
C TRP A 90 7.00 5.63 5.19
N LEU A 91 7.06 5.83 3.89
CA LEU A 91 8.25 6.31 3.19
C LEU A 91 7.98 7.72 2.67
N PHE A 92 8.90 8.63 2.95
CA PHE A 92 8.85 9.97 2.36
C PHE A 92 9.45 9.90 0.95
N MET A 93 8.71 10.41 -0.05
CA MET A 93 9.04 10.31 -1.48
C MET A 93 9.25 11.67 -2.13
#